data_AF-F5S6Z9-F1
#
_entry.id   AF-F5S6Z9-F1
#
_cell.length_a   1.000
_cell.length_b   1.000
_cell.length_c   1.000
_cell.angle_alpha   90.00
_cell.angle_beta   90.00
_cell.angle_gamma   90.00
#
_symmetry.space_group_name_H-M   'P 1'
#
loop_
_entity.id
_entity.type
_entity.pdbx_description
1 polymer ?
#
loop_
_entity_poly.entity_id
_entity_poly.type
_entity_poly.pdbx_seq_one_letter_code
_entity_poly.pdbx_strand_id
1 'polypeptide(L)'
;MVLAEQYNKNTHLFMRHDKKMVDSYGLEKMSEPKTLRLNACSPLIPESNQEPSFVRISSSGWYGENGYLHCVHQSNDSSKEIYKTFIDWAKQPLAQREQTLQQINEKIKTLNCSVTSAAKEKTAWYVENEQHDKTPVLVSNARDSILLKNAFANRTIAITPETASAIYDSINQYFRKHP
;
A
#
# COMPACT_ATOMS: atom_id res chain seq x y z
N MET A 1 23.27 -11.54 -9.78
CA MET A 1 21.80 -11.67 -9.90
C MET A 1 21.23 -11.56 -8.49
N VAL A 2 20.76 -10.37 -8.10
CA VAL A 2 20.29 -10.13 -6.73
C VAL A 2 18.85 -10.63 -6.65
N LEU A 3 18.66 -11.75 -5.96
CA LEU A 3 17.35 -12.24 -5.55
C LEU A 3 16.66 -11.11 -4.77
N ALA A 4 15.47 -10.70 -5.21
CA ALA A 4 14.60 -9.86 -4.40
C ALA A 4 14.49 -10.50 -3.01
N GLU A 5 14.76 -9.74 -1.94
CA GLU A 5 14.63 -10.22 -0.56
C GLU A 5 13.27 -10.89 -0.40
N GLN A 6 13.26 -12.21 -0.27
CA GLN A 6 12.05 -12.97 -0.02
C GLN A 6 11.44 -12.52 1.30
N TYR A 7 10.13 -12.32 1.28
CA TYR A 7 9.28 -11.94 2.40
C TYR A 7 9.60 -12.75 3.69
N ASN A 8 9.94 -12.04 4.77
CA ASN A 8 10.22 -12.60 6.08
C ASN A 8 9.11 -12.26 7.09
N LYS A 9 8.45 -13.27 7.63
CA LYS A 9 7.29 -13.18 8.54
C LYS A 9 7.57 -12.45 9.87
N ASN A 10 8.84 -12.27 10.25
CA ASN A 10 9.22 -11.59 11.50
C ASN A 10 9.15 -10.05 11.40
N THR A 11 8.75 -9.50 10.24
CA THR A 11 8.75 -8.04 9.98
C THR A 11 7.44 -7.50 9.39
N HIS A 12 6.33 -8.24 9.44
CA HIS A 12 5.09 -7.87 8.74
C HIS A 12 3.91 -7.76 9.70
N LEU A 13 3.25 -6.59 9.70
CA LEU A 13 2.03 -6.34 10.46
C LEU A 13 0.84 -6.33 9.49
N PHE A 14 0.00 -7.35 9.60
CA PHE A 14 -1.22 -7.45 8.80
C PHE A 14 -2.21 -6.35 9.21
N MET A 15 -2.80 -5.66 8.22
CA MET A 15 -3.94 -4.79 8.50
C MET A 15 -5.24 -5.60 8.50
N ARG A 16 -5.99 -5.44 9.58
CA ARG A 16 -7.30 -6.06 9.80
C ARG A 16 -8.32 -5.46 8.83
N HIS A 17 -8.73 -6.24 7.84
CA HIS A 17 -10.13 -6.29 7.39
C HIS A 17 -10.63 -7.70 7.03
N ASP A 18 -9.84 -8.75 7.25
CA ASP A 18 -10.27 -10.13 6.99
C ASP A 18 -10.24 -10.98 8.27
N LYS A 19 -11.42 -11.45 8.69
CA LYS A 19 -11.59 -12.36 9.84
C LYS A 19 -10.81 -13.66 9.64
N LYS A 20 -10.68 -14.12 8.39
CA LYS A 20 -9.97 -15.36 8.04
C LYS A 20 -8.47 -15.29 8.35
N MET A 21 -7.87 -14.11 8.23
CA MET A 21 -6.46 -13.90 8.58
C MET A 21 -6.24 -13.85 10.09
N VAL A 22 -7.17 -13.27 10.87
CA VAL A 22 -7.10 -13.29 12.34
C VAL A 22 -7.03 -14.74 12.85
N ASP A 23 -7.91 -15.58 12.32
CA ASP A 23 -8.04 -16.98 12.74
C ASP A 23 -6.81 -17.83 12.33
N SER A 24 -6.11 -17.45 11.25
CA SER A 24 -4.94 -18.17 10.74
C SER A 24 -3.61 -17.81 11.43
N TYR A 25 -3.48 -16.60 11.99
CA TYR A 25 -2.19 -16.07 12.49
C TYR A 25 -2.11 -15.76 14.00
N GLY A 26 -3.24 -15.59 14.68
CA GLY A 26 -3.27 -15.22 16.10
C GLY A 26 -2.95 -13.74 16.38
N LEU A 27 -3.40 -13.24 17.54
CA LEU A 27 -3.37 -11.83 17.94
C LEU A 27 -1.95 -11.23 18.08
N GLU A 28 -0.94 -12.05 18.40
CA GLU A 28 0.43 -11.60 18.65
C GLU A 28 1.17 -11.20 17.35
N LYS A 29 0.87 -11.87 16.22
CA LYS A 29 1.41 -11.55 14.89
C LYS A 29 0.68 -10.40 14.20
N MET A 30 -0.57 -10.15 14.58
CA MET A 30 -1.32 -8.97 14.18
C MET A 30 -1.27 -7.96 15.30
N SER A 31 -0.11 -7.31 15.52
CA SER A 31 0.02 -6.32 16.58
C SER A 31 -0.85 -5.08 16.27
N GLU A 32 -2.11 -5.19 16.67
CA GLU A 32 -3.20 -4.24 16.57
C GLU A 32 -3.61 -3.82 15.16
N PRO A 33 -4.93 -3.72 14.88
CA PRO A 33 -5.41 -3.15 13.64
C PRO A 33 -4.87 -1.73 13.47
N LYS A 34 -4.12 -1.50 12.38
CA LYS A 34 -3.67 -0.17 12.01
C LYS A 34 -4.72 0.48 11.12
N THR A 35 -5.02 1.74 11.40
CA THR A 35 -5.92 2.55 10.57
C THR A 35 -5.13 3.13 9.39
N LEU A 36 -5.61 2.90 8.17
CA LEU A 36 -5.21 3.70 7.01
C LEU A 36 -6.04 4.97 6.96
N ARG A 37 -5.36 6.10 6.86
CA ARG A 37 -5.96 7.41 6.73
C ARG A 37 -5.83 7.86 5.30
N LEU A 38 -6.95 8.26 4.71
CA LEU A 38 -7.02 8.84 3.38
C LEU A 38 -7.30 10.33 3.58
N ASN A 39 -6.25 11.14 3.55
CA ASN A 39 -6.37 12.59 3.70
C ASN A 39 -6.40 13.22 2.31
N ALA A 40 -7.52 13.82 1.97
CA ALA A 40 -7.74 14.48 0.69
C ALA A 40 -7.49 15.99 0.82
N CYS A 41 -6.72 16.56 -0.09
CA CYS A 41 -6.36 17.98 -0.10
C CYS A 41 -6.50 18.57 -1.50
N SER A 42 -6.96 19.82 -1.58
CA SER A 42 -7.07 20.59 -2.82
C SER A 42 -6.36 21.94 -2.66
N PRO A 43 -5.89 22.55 -3.76
CA PRO A 43 -5.29 23.89 -3.71
C PRO A 43 -6.28 24.92 -3.17
N LEU A 44 -5.78 25.88 -2.40
CA LEU A 44 -6.60 26.93 -1.78
C LEU A 44 -7.04 28.04 -2.75
N ILE A 45 -6.35 28.21 -3.89
CA ILE A 45 -6.61 29.30 -4.85
C ILE A 45 -6.69 28.72 -6.28
N PRO A 46 -7.84 28.80 -6.96
CA PRO A 46 -8.02 28.32 -8.32
C PRO A 46 -7.62 29.42 -9.33
N GLU A 47 -6.35 29.83 -9.37
CA GLU A 47 -5.87 30.73 -10.43
C GLU A 47 -4.60 30.17 -11.07
N SER A 48 -4.72 29.86 -12.37
CA SER A 48 -3.65 29.74 -13.37
C SER A 48 -2.40 28.94 -12.93
N ASN A 49 -2.38 27.64 -13.26
CA ASN A 49 -1.42 26.57 -12.84
C ASN A 49 -1.80 25.87 -11.54
N GLN A 50 -3.04 25.36 -11.47
CA GLN A 50 -3.54 24.51 -10.39
C GLN A 50 -2.56 23.37 -10.08
N GLU A 51 -2.01 23.35 -8.88
CA GLU A 51 -1.45 22.11 -8.33
C GLU A 51 -2.55 21.04 -8.35
N PRO A 52 -2.24 19.80 -8.74
CA PRO A 52 -3.25 18.75 -8.79
C PRO A 52 -3.80 18.48 -7.39
N SER A 53 -5.11 18.23 -7.29
CA SER A 53 -5.69 17.70 -6.06
C SER A 53 -5.00 16.38 -5.70
N PHE A 54 -4.79 16.13 -4.41
CA PHE A 54 -4.07 14.94 -3.97
C PHE A 54 -4.76 14.20 -2.82
N VAL A 55 -4.54 12.89 -2.78
CA VAL A 55 -4.93 12.02 -1.68
C VAL A 55 -3.68 11.40 -1.08
N ARG A 56 -3.46 11.67 0.20
CA ARG A 56 -2.39 11.09 1.01
C ARG A 56 -2.90 9.87 1.75
N ILE A 57 -2.17 8.76 1.64
CA ILE A 57 -2.42 7.55 2.42
C ILE A 57 -1.33 7.40 3.47
N SER A 58 -1.73 7.41 4.74
CA SER A 58 -0.83 7.28 5.87
C SER A 58 -1.36 6.34 6.94
N SER A 59 -0.48 5.90 7.82
CA SER A 59 -0.86 5.23 9.07
C SER A 59 -0.01 5.73 10.23
N SER A 60 -0.48 5.45 11.45
CA SER A 60 0.20 5.84 12.68
C SER A 60 1.56 5.14 12.81
N GLY A 61 2.61 5.91 13.11
CA GLY A 61 3.92 5.40 13.50
C GLY A 61 4.23 5.67 14.97
N TRP A 62 5.51 5.65 15.31
CA TRP A 62 5.97 5.71 16.71
C TRP A 62 5.60 7.03 17.40
N TYR A 63 5.71 8.16 16.69
CA TYR A 63 5.44 9.50 17.24
C TYR A 63 4.10 10.10 16.79
N GLY A 64 3.16 9.26 16.35
CA GLY A 64 1.79 9.69 16.10
C GLY A 64 1.26 9.36 14.71
N GLU A 65 0.24 10.11 14.31
CA GLU A 65 -0.80 9.67 13.39
C GLU A 65 -0.41 9.57 11.90
N ASN A 66 0.81 9.96 11.54
CA ASN A 66 1.29 10.04 10.16
C ASN A 66 2.73 9.51 10.00
N GLY A 67 3.16 8.60 10.89
CA GLY A 67 4.53 8.11 10.90
C GLY A 67 4.91 7.29 9.66
N TYR A 68 3.94 6.60 9.03
CA TYR A 68 4.14 5.93 7.74
C TYR A 68 3.40 6.68 6.63
N LEU A 69 4.11 7.09 5.59
CA LEU A 69 3.53 7.66 4.38
C LEU A 69 3.57 6.61 3.28
N HIS A 70 2.43 5.98 3.01
CA HIS A 70 2.35 4.89 2.06
C HIS A 70 2.47 5.39 0.62
N CYS A 71 1.66 6.38 0.27
CA CYS A 71 1.65 6.99 -1.05
C CYS A 71 0.93 8.35 -1.00
N VAL A 72 1.33 9.25 -1.89
CA VAL A 72 0.55 10.43 -2.29
C VAL A 72 0.14 10.22 -3.74
N HIS A 73 -1.17 10.27 -3.98
CA HIS A 73 -1.77 10.17 -5.31
C HIS A 73 -2.17 11.56 -5.76
N GLN A 74 -1.81 11.96 -6.98
CA GLN A 74 -2.26 13.21 -7.60
C GLN A 74 -3.34 12.91 -8.65
N SER A 75 -4.26 13.86 -8.85
CA SER A 75 -5.35 13.70 -9.81
C SER A 75 -4.86 13.46 -11.24
N ASN A 76 -3.72 14.07 -11.59
CA ASN A 76 -3.07 14.00 -12.90
C ASN A 76 -2.08 12.83 -13.08
N ASP A 77 -1.90 11.96 -12.08
CA ASP A 77 -1.01 10.80 -12.17
C ASP A 77 -1.77 9.46 -12.25
N SER A 78 -1.02 8.40 -12.59
CA SER A 78 -1.51 7.03 -12.71
C SER A 78 -1.27 6.19 -11.45
N SER A 79 -0.77 6.77 -10.36
CA SER A 79 -0.36 6.01 -9.17
C SER A 79 -1.55 5.34 -8.46
N LYS A 80 -2.77 5.88 -8.61
CA LYS A 80 -4.00 5.23 -8.15
C LYS A 80 -4.29 3.89 -8.83
N GLU A 81 -3.74 3.64 -10.02
CA GLU A 81 -3.91 2.38 -10.75
C GLU A 81 -3.19 1.20 -10.09
N ILE A 82 -2.36 1.44 -9.06
CA ILE A 82 -1.75 0.39 -8.23
C ILE A 82 -2.85 -0.52 -7.66
N TYR A 83 -3.90 0.08 -7.10
CA TYR A 83 -5.00 -0.67 -6.49
C TYR A 83 -5.79 -1.46 -7.52
N LYS A 84 -6.13 -0.83 -8.66
CA LYS A 84 -6.83 -1.52 -9.75
C LYS A 84 -6.02 -2.69 -10.30
N THR A 85 -4.72 -2.49 -10.53
CA THR A 85 -3.81 -3.54 -10.99
C THR A 85 -3.77 -4.72 -10.02
N PHE A 86 -3.69 -4.45 -8.71
CA PHE A 86 -3.77 -5.49 -7.70
C PHE A 86 -5.12 -6.20 -7.67
N ILE A 87 -6.24 -5.47 -7.68
CA ILE A 87 -7.60 -6.03 -7.66
C ILE A 87 -7.81 -6.97 -8.84
N ASP A 88 -7.38 -6.57 -10.03
CA ASP A 88 -7.54 -7.38 -11.24
C ASP A 88 -6.63 -8.63 -11.24
N TRP A 89 -5.42 -8.53 -10.68
CA TRP A 89 -4.56 -9.69 -10.44
C TRP A 89 -5.12 -10.63 -9.37
N ALA A 90 -5.67 -10.09 -8.28
CA ALA A 90 -6.22 -10.85 -7.16
C ALA A 90 -7.43 -11.73 -7.55
N LYS A 91 -8.18 -11.35 -8.59
CA LYS A 91 -9.29 -12.15 -9.14
C LYS A 91 -8.83 -13.40 -9.88
N GLN A 92 -7.55 -13.49 -10.25
CA GLN A 92 -7.03 -14.63 -11.00
C GLN A 92 -6.91 -15.87 -10.10
N PRO A 93 -7.06 -17.09 -10.68
CA PRO A 93 -6.73 -18.32 -9.97
C PRO A 93 -5.28 -18.31 -9.46
N LEU A 94 -5.03 -19.01 -8.35
CA LEU A 94 -3.70 -19.02 -7.70
C LEU A 94 -2.56 -19.35 -8.68
N ALA A 95 -2.71 -20.40 -9.49
CA ALA A 95 -1.68 -20.80 -10.46
C ALA A 95 -1.32 -19.66 -11.44
N GLN A 96 -2.30 -18.87 -11.87
CA GLN A 96 -2.07 -17.74 -12.77
C GLN A 96 -1.49 -16.53 -12.03
N ARG A 97 -1.87 -16.31 -10.77
CA ARG A 97 -1.25 -15.30 -9.92
C ARG A 97 0.23 -15.57 -9.72
N GLU A 98 0.62 -16.81 -9.45
CA GLU A 98 2.01 -17.22 -9.29
C GLU A 98 2.83 -17.02 -10.58
N GLN A 99 2.27 -17.35 -11.74
CA GLN A 99 2.91 -17.14 -13.04
C GLN A 99 3.10 -15.65 -13.39
N THR A 100 2.14 -14.81 -13.02
CA THR A 100 2.14 -13.38 -13.38
C THR A 100 2.73 -12.47 -12.31
N LEU A 101 3.09 -13.00 -11.14
CA LEU A 101 3.52 -12.24 -9.96
C LEU A 101 4.63 -11.23 -10.27
N GLN A 102 5.69 -11.67 -10.97
CA GLN A 102 6.82 -10.81 -11.31
C GLN A 102 6.39 -9.68 -12.27
N GLN A 103 5.60 -10.00 -13.29
CA GLN A 103 5.11 -9.03 -14.26
C GLN A 103 4.23 -7.96 -13.60
N ILE A 104 3.37 -8.36 -12.68
CA ILE A 104 2.49 -7.43 -11.95
C ILE A 104 3.29 -6.54 -11.01
N ASN A 105 4.31 -7.08 -10.34
CA ASN A 105 5.19 -6.28 -9.49
C ASN A 105 6.00 -5.25 -10.29
N GLU A 106 6.50 -5.60 -11.48
CA GLU A 106 7.13 -4.62 -12.37
C GLU A 106 6.12 -3.55 -12.83
N LYS A 107 4.88 -3.94 -13.15
CA LYS A 107 3.83 -2.97 -13.50
C LYS A 107 3.50 -2.03 -12.34
N ILE A 108 3.38 -2.52 -11.11
CA ILE A 108 3.12 -1.67 -9.94
C ILE A 108 4.27 -0.71 -9.69
N LYS A 109 5.50 -1.16 -9.88
CA LYS A 109 6.70 -0.33 -9.75
C LYS A 109 6.70 0.85 -10.75
N THR A 110 6.21 0.66 -11.98
CA THR A 110 6.15 1.76 -12.97
C THR A 110 5.06 2.80 -12.68
N LEU A 111 4.02 2.43 -11.92
CA LEU A 111 2.95 3.34 -11.53
C LEU A 111 3.37 4.37 -10.47
N ASN A 112 4.54 4.18 -9.85
CA ASN A 112 5.29 5.08 -8.97
C ASN A 112 4.48 6.05 -8.07
N CYS A 113 4.62 5.90 -6.76
CA CYS A 113 4.11 6.89 -5.81
C CYS A 113 4.99 8.14 -5.79
N SER A 114 4.43 9.30 -6.14
CA SER A 114 5.16 10.58 -6.19
C SER A 114 5.87 10.92 -4.88
N VAL A 115 5.21 10.63 -3.75
CA VAL A 115 5.78 10.76 -2.40
C VAL A 115 5.44 9.52 -1.57
N THR A 116 6.45 8.92 -0.95
CA THR A 116 6.33 7.77 -0.05
C THR A 116 7.45 7.80 0.99
N SER A 117 7.27 7.14 2.12
CA SER A 117 8.32 6.88 3.11
C SER A 117 9.01 5.53 2.92
N ALA A 118 8.80 4.85 1.78
CA ALA A 118 9.60 3.69 1.40
C ALA A 118 11.08 4.09 1.19
N ALA A 119 11.99 3.15 1.42
CA ALA A 119 13.40 3.37 1.13
C ALA A 119 13.62 3.58 -0.37
N LYS A 120 14.62 4.39 -0.76
CA LYS A 120 14.82 4.83 -2.15
C LYS A 120 15.00 3.67 -3.14
N GLU A 121 15.55 2.56 -2.66
CA GLU A 121 15.80 1.34 -3.42
C GLU A 121 14.59 0.38 -3.48
N LYS A 122 13.52 0.64 -2.73
CA LYS A 122 12.33 -0.21 -2.65
C LYS A 122 11.12 0.48 -3.32
N THR A 123 10.32 -0.30 -4.03
CA THR A 123 9.00 0.16 -4.51
C THR A 123 8.09 0.46 -3.33
N ALA A 124 7.26 1.50 -3.42
CA ALA A 124 6.29 1.86 -2.37
C ALA A 124 5.31 0.72 -2.07
N TRP A 125 4.88 0.02 -3.12
CA TRP A 125 3.92 -1.08 -3.08
C TRP A 125 4.38 -2.25 -3.93
N TYR A 126 4.01 -3.46 -3.51
CA TYR A 126 4.17 -4.70 -4.28
C TYR A 126 3.06 -5.68 -3.92
N VAL A 127 2.79 -6.65 -4.79
CA VAL A 127 1.82 -7.72 -4.54
C VAL A 127 2.53 -9.02 -4.18
N GLU A 128 1.83 -9.83 -3.41
CA GLU A 128 2.29 -11.17 -3.05
C GLU A 128 1.09 -12.09 -2.80
N ASN A 129 1.31 -13.40 -2.97
CA ASN A 129 0.42 -14.42 -2.44
C ASN A 129 0.91 -14.74 -1.03
N GLU A 130 0.09 -14.45 -0.02
CA GLU A 130 0.43 -14.73 1.37
C GLU A 130 0.90 -16.20 1.53
N GLN A 131 1.91 -16.45 2.36
CA GLN A 131 2.65 -17.70 2.32
C GLN A 131 1.87 -18.95 2.80
N HIS A 132 0.90 -18.82 3.70
CA HIS A 132 0.14 -19.94 4.25
C HIS A 132 -1.19 -20.17 3.52
N ASP A 133 -2.06 -19.18 3.47
CA ASP A 133 -3.41 -19.35 2.90
C ASP A 133 -3.50 -18.94 1.43
N LYS A 134 -2.41 -18.41 0.89
CA LYS A 134 -2.28 -17.96 -0.51
C LYS A 134 -3.24 -16.83 -0.88
N THR A 135 -3.75 -16.12 0.11
CA THR A 135 -4.57 -14.92 -0.09
C THR A 135 -3.74 -13.85 -0.78
N PRO A 136 -4.24 -13.24 -1.87
CA PRO A 136 -3.54 -12.15 -2.54
C PRO A 136 -3.52 -10.91 -1.64
N VAL A 137 -2.36 -10.31 -1.47
CA VAL A 137 -2.18 -9.09 -0.67
C VAL A 137 -1.39 -8.03 -1.44
N LEU A 138 -1.73 -6.77 -1.19
CA LEU A 138 -0.96 -5.60 -1.62
C LEU A 138 -0.22 -5.03 -0.42
N VAL A 139 1.10 -4.95 -0.55
CA VAL A 139 2.02 -4.78 0.57
C VAL A 139 2.78 -3.46 0.42
N SER A 140 2.81 -2.64 1.48
CA SER A 140 3.49 -1.35 1.51
C SER A 140 4.86 -1.45 2.17
N ASN A 141 5.90 -0.97 1.49
CA ASN A 141 7.26 -0.85 2.02
C ASN A 141 7.51 0.47 2.78
N ALA A 142 6.46 1.23 3.11
CA ALA A 142 6.61 2.48 3.85
C ALA A 142 7.32 2.24 5.19
N ARG A 143 8.27 3.13 5.53
CA ARG A 143 9.01 3.09 6.79
C ARG A 143 8.67 4.29 7.65
N ASP A 144 8.85 4.14 8.96
CA ASP A 144 8.75 5.27 9.87
C ASP A 144 10.02 6.13 9.71
N SER A 145 9.83 7.38 9.32
CA SER A 145 10.93 8.33 9.02
C SER A 145 11.89 8.58 10.19
N ILE A 146 11.50 8.29 11.43
CA ILE A 146 12.29 8.58 12.63
C ILE A 146 13.10 7.36 13.10
N LEU A 147 12.62 6.14 12.81
CA LEU A 147 13.27 4.89 13.24
C LEU A 147 14.35 4.38 12.27
N LEU A 148 14.81 5.21 11.33
CA LEU A 148 15.74 4.88 10.24
C LEU A 148 17.13 4.31 10.65
N LYS A 149 17.37 3.99 11.93
CA LYS A 149 18.65 3.43 12.40
C LYS A 149 18.59 2.05 13.07
N ASN A 150 17.44 1.46 13.43
CA ASN A 150 17.43 0.16 14.13
C ASN A 150 16.20 -0.71 13.81
N ALA A 151 16.28 -1.99 14.21
CA ALA A 151 15.44 -3.18 13.93
C ALA A 151 13.89 -3.05 13.94
N PHE A 152 13.32 -1.88 14.20
CA PHE A 152 11.88 -1.61 14.25
C PHE A 152 11.35 -0.86 13.00
N ALA A 153 12.22 -0.58 12.03
CA ALA A 153 11.90 0.19 10.82
C ALA A 153 11.01 -0.55 9.79
N ASN A 154 10.85 -1.87 9.93
CA ASN A 154 10.09 -2.70 8.99
C ASN A 154 8.74 -3.09 9.63
N ARG A 155 7.81 -2.14 9.71
CA ARG A 155 6.38 -2.47 9.88
C ARG A 155 5.75 -2.38 8.50
N THR A 156 5.71 -3.51 7.83
CA THR A 156 5.07 -3.60 6.52
C THR A 156 3.58 -3.79 6.69
N ILE A 157 2.76 -3.02 5.97
CA ILE A 157 1.31 -3.16 5.95
C ILE A 157 0.91 -3.96 4.71
N ALA A 158 0.01 -4.93 4.90
CA ALA A 158 -0.60 -5.69 3.81
C ALA A 158 -2.12 -5.47 3.81
N ILE A 159 -2.70 -5.19 2.64
CA ILE A 159 -4.13 -4.97 2.45
C ILE A 159 -4.73 -6.00 1.48
N THR A 160 -6.00 -6.34 1.71
CA THR A 160 -6.77 -7.29 0.90
C THR A 160 -7.40 -6.63 -0.33
N PRO A 161 -7.92 -7.42 -1.29
CA PRO A 161 -8.63 -6.88 -2.46
C PRO A 161 -9.83 -6.01 -2.10
N GLU A 162 -10.55 -6.33 -1.03
CA GLU A 162 -11.69 -5.54 -0.54
C GLU A 162 -11.23 -4.17 -0.05
N THR A 163 -10.15 -4.14 0.74
CA THR A 163 -9.57 -2.90 1.26
C THR A 163 -9.01 -2.05 0.12
N ALA A 164 -8.30 -2.67 -0.84
CA ALA A 164 -7.80 -1.97 -2.01
C ALA A 164 -8.93 -1.39 -2.87
N SER A 165 -10.06 -2.11 -3.01
CA SER A 165 -11.24 -1.62 -3.72
C SER A 165 -11.83 -0.38 -3.04
N ALA A 166 -12.01 -0.42 -1.72
CA ALA A 166 -12.50 0.72 -0.96
C ALA A 166 -11.59 1.96 -1.07
N ILE A 167 -10.26 1.76 -1.05
CA ILE A 167 -9.28 2.83 -1.26
C ILE A 167 -9.40 3.41 -2.67
N TYR A 168 -9.41 2.54 -3.68
CA TYR A 168 -9.50 2.94 -5.09
C TYR A 168 -10.77 3.76 -5.37
N ASP A 169 -11.92 3.30 -4.86
CA ASP A 169 -13.19 3.99 -5.04
C ASP A 169 -13.22 5.34 -4.32
N SER A 170 -12.66 5.42 -3.11
CA SER A 170 -12.56 6.68 -2.36
C SER A 170 -11.71 7.72 -3.07
N ILE A 171 -10.55 7.32 -3.60
CA ILE A 171 -9.65 8.19 -4.38
C ILE A 171 -10.36 8.68 -5.65
N ASN A 172 -11.00 7.77 -6.40
CA ASN A 172 -11.70 8.13 -7.63
C ASN A 172 -12.90 9.04 -7.36
N GLN A 173 -13.67 8.78 -6.30
CA GLN A 173 -14.78 9.66 -5.92
C GLN A 173 -14.27 11.08 -5.61
N TYR A 174 -13.12 11.20 -4.95
CA TYR A 174 -12.52 12.49 -4.65
C TYR A 174 -12.04 13.21 -5.91
N PHE A 175 -11.24 12.58 -6.77
CA PHE A 175 -10.72 13.20 -7.98
C PHE A 175 -11.80 13.50 -9.03
N ARG A 176 -12.92 12.77 -9.06
CA ARG A 176 -14.07 13.15 -9.88
C ARG A 176 -14.71 14.47 -9.46
N LYS A 177 -14.65 14.77 -8.15
CA LYS A 177 -15.17 16.03 -7.58
C LYS A 177 -14.14 17.16 -7.63
N HIS A 178 -12.85 16.82 -7.69
CA HIS A 178 -11.72 17.75 -7.66
C HIS A 178 -10.65 17.30 -8.67
N PRO A 179 -10.88 17.56 -9.98
CA PRO A 179 -9.95 17.16 -11.04
C PRO A 179 -8.59 17.87 -10.94
#